data_AF-Q626S1-F1
#
_entry.id   AF-Q626S1-F1
#
_cell.length_a   1.000
_cell.length_b   1.000
_cell.length_c   1.000
_cell.angle_alpha   90.00
_cell.angle_beta   90.00
_cell.angle_gamma   90.00
#
_symmetry.space_group_name_H-M   'P 1'
#
loop_
_entity.id
_entity.type
_entity.pdbx_description
1 polymer ?
#
loop_
_entity_poly.entity_id
_entity_poly.type
_entity_poly.pdbx_seq_one_letter_code
_entity_poly.pdbx_strand_id
1 'polypeptide(L)'
;MSGNAQKKAASRSMATKKLIIDEFKRRLRDNIKSLNDNFYHIIQAAKVNPDDNAFKNQTGKMTEFYTIKNEMAVRAQLMVRASDELLRLTTDLKEFLILHDFHFLTHNIKQAESQCEDTLRQQSHLHQALDTDVSNMLFALEEEIADNFFLGH
;
A
#
# COMPACT_ATOMS: atom_id res chain seq x y z
N MET A 1 -0.06 -18.33 -23.83
CA MET A 1 1.22 -17.60 -23.59
C MET A 1 1.09 -16.41 -22.61
N SER A 2 -0.07 -15.75 -22.47
CA SER A 2 -0.26 -14.55 -21.61
C SER A 2 -0.03 -14.78 -20.08
N GLY A 3 -0.48 -15.91 -19.52
CA GLY A 3 -0.47 -16.15 -18.07
C GLY A 3 0.92 -16.17 -17.40
N ASN A 4 2.00 -16.48 -18.15
CA ASN A 4 3.34 -16.56 -17.57
C ASN A 4 3.98 -15.16 -17.39
N ALA A 5 3.63 -14.20 -18.25
CA ALA A 5 4.11 -12.82 -18.14
C ALA A 5 3.45 -12.10 -16.96
N GLN A 6 2.14 -12.31 -16.76
CA GLN A 6 1.37 -11.69 -15.68
C GLN A 6 1.79 -12.20 -14.29
N LYS A 7 2.05 -13.50 -14.15
CA LYS A 7 2.63 -14.09 -12.92
C LYS A 7 4.02 -13.51 -12.60
N LYS A 8 4.90 -13.35 -13.60
CA LYS A 8 6.22 -12.72 -13.43
C LYS A 8 6.13 -11.24 -13.04
N ALA A 9 5.16 -10.50 -13.61
CA ALA A 9 4.94 -9.10 -13.25
C ALA A 9 4.40 -8.96 -11.82
N ALA A 10 3.43 -9.78 -11.42
CA ALA A 10 2.91 -9.81 -10.05
C ALA A 10 4.00 -10.19 -9.03
N SER A 11 4.83 -11.19 -9.32
CA SER A 11 5.95 -11.60 -8.47
C SER A 11 6.98 -10.48 -8.30
N ARG A 12 7.34 -9.76 -9.39
CA ARG A 12 8.21 -8.58 -9.31
C ARG A 12 7.59 -7.48 -8.46
N SER A 13 6.30 -7.18 -8.66
CA SER A 13 5.58 -6.19 -7.85
C SER A 13 5.60 -6.55 -6.36
N MET A 14 5.40 -7.82 -6.01
CA MET A 14 5.46 -8.29 -4.62
C MET A 14 6.86 -8.16 -4.02
N ALA A 15 7.91 -8.49 -4.79
CA ALA A 15 9.30 -8.32 -4.34
C ALA A 15 9.61 -6.83 -4.07
N THR A 16 9.20 -5.94 -4.98
CA THR A 16 9.35 -4.49 -4.81
C THR A 16 8.59 -3.99 -3.57
N LYS A 17 7.34 -4.43 -3.34
CA LYS A 17 6.57 -4.09 -2.14
C LYS A 17 7.30 -4.50 -0.86
N LYS A 18 7.84 -5.72 -0.82
CA LYS A 18 8.58 -6.21 0.35
C LYS A 18 9.80 -5.35 0.65
N LEU A 19 10.59 -5.01 -0.38
CA LEU A 19 11.77 -4.16 -0.23
C LEU A 19 11.41 -2.76 0.31
N ILE A 20 10.34 -2.15 -0.21
CA ILE A 20 9.87 -0.84 0.26
C ILE A 20 9.42 -0.92 1.74
N ILE A 21 8.67 -1.96 2.11
CA ILE A 21 8.23 -2.17 3.49
C ILE A 21 9.43 -2.38 4.43
N ASP A 22 10.42 -3.16 4.01
CA ASP A 22 11.62 -3.40 4.79
C ASP A 22 12.45 -2.12 4.96
N GLU A 23 12.50 -1.27 3.94
CA GLU A 23 13.10 0.07 4.03
C GLU A 23 12.33 0.98 5.00
N PHE A 24 11.00 1.03 4.94
CA PHE A 24 10.19 1.80 5.87
C PHE A 24 10.39 1.34 7.32
N LYS A 25 10.41 0.03 7.55
CA LYS A 25 10.70 -0.54 8.88
C LYS A 25 12.11 -0.17 9.36
N ARG A 26 13.11 -0.17 8.47
CA ARG A 26 14.47 0.26 8.79
C ARG A 26 14.50 1.73 9.18
N ARG A 27 13.94 2.62 8.37
CA ARG A 27 13.84 4.06 8.65
C ARG A 27 13.14 4.34 9.98
N LEU A 28 12.05 3.63 10.28
CA LEU A 28 11.37 3.75 11.57
C LEU A 28 12.31 3.39 12.74
N ARG A 29 12.94 2.22 12.69
CA ARG A 29 13.85 1.77 13.76
C ARG A 29 15.03 2.71 13.94
N ASP A 30 15.66 3.13 12.86
CA ASP A 30 16.86 3.99 12.89
C ASP A 30 16.53 5.36 13.49
N ASN A 31 15.40 5.96 13.11
CA ASN A 31 15.00 7.27 13.63
C ASN A 31 14.50 7.21 15.08
N ILE A 32 13.75 6.17 15.47
CA ILE A 32 13.36 5.97 16.87
C ILE A 32 14.59 5.74 17.76
N LYS A 33 15.55 4.94 17.28
CA LYS A 33 16.82 4.76 17.98
C LYS A 33 17.56 6.10 18.15
N SER A 34 17.68 6.88 17.07
CA SER A 34 18.30 8.20 17.13
C SER A 34 17.61 9.12 18.15
N LEU A 35 16.27 9.14 18.19
CA LEU A 35 15.53 9.92 19.19
C LEU A 35 15.86 9.49 20.61
N ASN A 36 15.80 8.18 20.89
CA ASN A 36 16.04 7.63 22.21
C ASN A 36 17.48 7.86 22.68
N ASP A 37 18.46 7.56 21.82
CA ASP A 37 19.88 7.69 22.15
C ASP A 37 20.23 9.17 22.43
N ASN A 38 19.79 10.10 21.57
CA ASN A 38 20.05 11.52 21.78
C ASN A 38 19.34 12.07 23.02
N PHE A 39 18.09 11.68 23.25
CA PHE A 39 17.37 12.07 24.45
C PHE A 39 18.06 11.57 25.71
N TYR A 40 18.46 10.30 25.74
CA TYR A 40 19.19 9.70 26.85
C TYR A 40 20.47 10.47 27.18
N HIS A 41 21.28 10.80 26.17
CA HIS A 41 22.52 11.55 26.37
C HIS A 41 22.27 12.98 26.88
N ILE A 42 21.21 13.66 26.43
CA ILE A 42 20.82 14.97 26.97
C ILE A 42 20.50 14.86 28.46
N ILE A 43 19.71 13.84 28.85
CA ILE A 43 19.37 13.63 30.26
C ILE A 43 20.62 13.33 31.09
N GLN A 44 21.53 12.49 30.59
CA GLN A 44 22.78 12.15 31.29
C GLN A 44 23.68 13.38 31.48
N ALA A 45 23.77 14.26 30.47
CA ALA A 45 24.51 15.51 30.54
C ALA A 45 23.89 16.54 31.51
N ALA A 46 22.56 16.49 31.69
CA ALA A 46 21.84 17.38 32.60
C ALA A 46 21.89 16.94 34.08
N LYS A 47 22.44 15.77 34.39
CA LYS A 47 22.53 15.27 35.77
C LYS A 47 23.49 16.14 36.58
N VAL A 48 23.00 16.67 37.70
CA VAL A 48 23.81 17.38 38.68
C VAL A 48 24.57 16.37 39.53
N ASN A 49 25.91 16.41 39.50
CA ASN A 49 26.73 15.63 40.43
C ASN A 49 26.90 16.41 41.74
N PRO A 50 26.49 15.84 42.90
CA PRO A 50 26.61 16.53 44.18
C PRO A 50 28.07 16.72 44.62
N ASP A 51 28.97 15.81 44.20
CA ASP A 51 30.39 15.83 44.56
C ASP A 51 31.24 16.76 43.68
N ASP A 52 30.60 17.54 42.82
CA ASP A 52 31.30 18.39 41.89
C ASP A 52 31.86 19.61 42.65
N ASN A 53 33.02 19.39 43.30
CA ASN A 53 33.78 20.35 44.10
C ASN A 53 34.12 21.60 43.27
N ALA A 54 33.15 22.51 43.16
CA ALA A 54 33.09 23.63 42.21
C ALA A 54 34.22 24.65 42.36
N PHE A 55 34.98 24.60 43.44
CA PHE A 55 35.91 25.67 43.82
C PHE A 55 37.36 25.47 43.40
N LYS A 56 37.78 24.30 42.87
CA LYS A 56 39.22 24.01 42.68
C LYS A 56 39.79 24.29 41.27
N ASN A 57 38.97 24.37 40.22
CA ASN A 57 39.46 24.57 38.85
C ASN A 57 38.43 25.32 37.97
N GLN A 58 38.36 26.64 38.09
CA GLN A 58 37.33 27.45 37.42
C GLN A 58 37.44 27.39 35.87
N THR A 59 38.65 27.49 35.31
CA THR A 59 38.84 27.57 33.85
C THR A 59 38.54 26.25 33.12
N GLY A 60 38.96 25.11 33.70
CA GLY A 60 38.67 23.79 33.16
C GLY A 60 37.16 23.50 33.13
N LYS A 61 36.47 23.87 34.22
CA LYS A 61 35.01 23.73 34.33
C LYS A 61 34.24 24.60 33.35
N MET A 62 34.72 25.81 33.02
CA MET A 62 34.08 26.63 31.99
C MET A 62 34.16 25.97 30.60
N THR A 63 35.32 25.43 30.24
CA THR A 63 35.50 24.75 28.94
C THR A 63 34.64 23.50 28.83
N GLU A 64 34.61 22.69 29.89
CA GLU A 64 33.75 21.50 29.98
C GLU A 64 32.27 21.87 29.90
N PHE A 65 31.84 22.90 30.63
CA PHE A 65 30.47 23.41 30.58
C PHE A 65 30.05 23.80 29.16
N TYR A 66 30.87 24.58 28.44
CA TYR A 66 30.56 24.95 27.06
C TYR A 66 30.56 23.75 26.12
N THR A 67 31.44 22.78 26.34
CA THR A 67 31.49 21.55 25.55
C THR A 67 30.21 20.74 25.70
N ILE A 68 29.77 20.49 26.93
CA ILE A 68 28.52 19.79 27.23
C ILE A 68 27.31 20.55 26.67
N LYS A 69 27.26 21.87 26.86
CA LYS A 69 26.19 22.72 26.32
C LYS A 69 26.08 22.59 24.80
N ASN A 70 27.21 22.64 24.09
CA ASN A 70 27.24 22.51 22.63
C ASN A 70 26.84 21.09 22.19
N GLU A 71 27.28 20.06 22.90
CA GLU A 71 26.86 18.68 22.64
C GLU A 71 25.35 18.52 22.80
N MET A 72 24.76 19.00 23.91
CA MET A 72 23.31 18.95 24.13
C MET A 72 22.53 19.66 23.03
N ALA A 73 23.01 20.83 22.56
CA ALA A 73 22.39 21.55 21.46
C ALA A 73 22.40 20.74 20.16
N VAL A 74 23.52 20.13 19.81
CA VAL A 74 23.64 19.25 18.63
C VAL A 74 22.70 18.05 18.75
N ARG A 75 22.62 17.42 19.92
CA ARG A 75 21.72 16.29 20.16
C ARG A 75 20.25 16.67 20.01
N ALA A 76 19.85 17.83 20.51
CA ALA A 76 18.49 18.34 20.33
C ALA A 76 18.18 18.55 18.83
N GLN A 77 19.13 19.08 18.06
CA GLN A 77 18.98 19.21 16.60
C GLN A 77 18.85 17.85 15.90
N LEU A 78 19.63 16.85 16.31
CA LEU A 78 19.51 15.49 15.78
C LEU A 78 18.14 14.85 16.08
N MET A 79 17.55 15.14 17.24
CA MET A 79 16.19 14.70 17.57
C MET A 79 15.12 15.35 16.69
N VAL A 80 15.25 16.66 16.43
CA VAL A 80 14.34 17.37 15.49
C VAL A 80 14.43 16.74 14.11
N ARG A 81 15.65 16.53 13.60
CA ARG A 81 15.86 15.86 12.31
C ARG A 81 15.24 14.46 12.25
N ALA A 82 15.43 13.64 13.29
CA ALA A 82 14.82 12.32 13.34
C ALA A 82 13.29 12.38 13.35
N SER A 83 12.70 13.39 14.01
CA SER A 83 11.26 13.64 14.00
C SER A 83 10.75 14.02 12.61
N ASP A 84 11.47 14.90 11.90
CA ASP A 84 11.13 15.28 10.53
C ASP A 84 11.19 14.09 9.56
N GLU A 85 12.18 13.21 9.72
CA GLU A 85 12.30 11.97 8.93
C GLU A 85 11.14 11.00 9.21
N LEU A 86 10.65 10.92 10.45
CA LEU A 86 9.45 10.13 10.79
C LEU A 86 8.18 10.73 10.20
N LEU A 87 8.06 12.07 10.17
CA LEU A 87 6.95 12.74 9.50
C LEU A 87 6.96 12.44 7.99
N ARG A 88 8.13 12.53 7.36
CA ARG A 88 8.29 12.16 5.94
C ARG A 88 7.95 10.70 5.69
N LEU A 89 8.44 9.79 6.54
CA LEU A 89 8.10 8.37 6.47
C LEU A 89 6.59 8.13 6.56
N THR A 90 5.87 8.90 7.37
CA THR A 90 4.41 8.82 7.47
C THR A 90 3.73 9.22 6.16
N THR A 91 4.23 10.26 5.49
CA THR A 91 3.75 10.66 4.16
C THR A 91 4.03 9.57 3.13
N ASP A 92 5.25 9.04 3.08
CA ASP A 92 5.64 7.97 2.15
C ASP A 92 4.78 6.70 2.34
N LEU A 93 4.44 6.36 3.59
CA LEU A 93 3.54 5.26 3.92
C LEU A 93 2.12 5.49 3.37
N LYS A 94 1.59 6.71 3.51
CA LYS A 94 0.27 7.06 2.98
C LYS A 94 0.26 6.94 1.45
N GLU A 95 1.26 7.50 0.79
CA GLU A 95 1.38 7.41 -0.67
C GLU A 95 1.49 5.95 -1.14
N PHE A 96 2.32 5.14 -0.48
CA PHE A 96 2.46 3.71 -0.77
C PHE A 96 1.13 2.96 -0.66
N LEU A 97 0.37 3.19 0.41
CA LEU A 97 -0.92 2.54 0.62
C LEU A 97 -1.95 2.98 -0.42
N ILE A 98 -2.06 4.28 -0.67
CA ILE A 98 -2.99 4.85 -1.65
C ILE A 98 -2.72 4.27 -3.04
N LEU A 99 -1.48 4.35 -3.51
CA LEU A 99 -1.13 3.87 -4.85
C LEU A 99 -1.34 2.37 -5.01
N HIS A 100 -0.96 1.57 -4.00
CA HIS A 100 -1.11 0.12 -4.09
C HIS A 100 -2.54 -0.36 -3.96
N ASP A 101 -3.37 0.30 -3.15
CA ASP A 101 -4.77 -0.06 -3.01
C ASP A 101 -5.53 0.25 -4.31
N PHE A 102 -5.27 1.38 -4.97
CA PHE A 102 -5.83 1.67 -6.29
C PHE A 102 -5.42 0.65 -7.35
N HIS A 103 -4.16 0.22 -7.38
CA HIS A 103 -3.73 -0.83 -8.31
C HIS A 103 -4.43 -2.17 -8.05
N PHE A 104 -4.60 -2.55 -6.78
CA PHE A 104 -5.32 -3.76 -6.39
C PHE A 104 -6.81 -3.67 -6.75
N LEU A 105 -7.45 -2.55 -6.42
CA LEU A 105 -8.84 -2.27 -6.76
C LEU A 105 -9.07 -2.28 -8.27
N THR A 106 -8.21 -1.60 -9.04
CA THR A 106 -8.26 -1.59 -10.51
C THR A 106 -8.15 -2.99 -11.09
N HIS A 107 -7.25 -3.83 -10.55
CA HIS A 107 -7.10 -5.21 -10.98
C HIS A 107 -8.38 -6.03 -10.71
N ASN A 108 -8.96 -5.89 -9.52
CA ASN A 108 -10.17 -6.60 -9.14
C ASN A 108 -11.39 -6.15 -9.95
N ILE A 109 -11.51 -4.85 -10.23
CA ILE A 109 -12.56 -4.30 -11.11
C ILE A 109 -12.44 -4.90 -12.50
N LYS A 110 -11.25 -4.87 -13.12
CA LYS A 110 -11.04 -5.47 -14.45
C LYS A 110 -11.34 -6.96 -14.48
N GLN A 111 -11.00 -7.68 -13.42
CA GLN A 111 -11.32 -9.10 -13.30
C GLN A 111 -12.84 -9.33 -13.22
N ALA A 112 -13.55 -8.52 -12.41
CA ALA A 112 -15.00 -8.59 -12.28
C ALA A 112 -15.70 -8.20 -13.60
N GLU A 113 -15.23 -7.17 -14.30
CA GLU A 113 -15.71 -6.76 -15.61
C GLU A 113 -15.57 -7.90 -16.63
N SER A 114 -14.39 -8.54 -16.69
CA SER A 114 -14.15 -9.69 -17.58
C SER A 114 -15.09 -10.86 -17.28
N GLN A 115 -15.31 -11.18 -15.99
CA GLN A 115 -16.22 -12.25 -15.59
C GLN A 115 -17.68 -11.92 -15.93
N CYS A 116 -18.07 -10.66 -15.76
CA CYS A 116 -19.39 -10.16 -16.14
C CYS A 116 -19.60 -10.27 -17.65
N GLU A 117 -18.60 -9.87 -18.45
CA GLU A 117 -18.66 -9.97 -19.92
C GLU A 117 -18.78 -11.42 -20.39
N ASP A 118 -18.00 -12.34 -19.81
CA ASP A 118 -18.08 -13.77 -20.13
C ASP A 118 -19.46 -14.35 -19.80
N THR A 119 -20.00 -13.99 -18.63
CA THR A 119 -21.35 -14.40 -18.20
C THR A 119 -22.42 -13.83 -19.12
N LEU A 120 -22.32 -12.54 -19.48
CA LEU A 120 -23.24 -11.88 -20.40
C LEU A 120 -23.24 -12.54 -21.77
N ARG A 121 -22.05 -12.87 -22.31
CA ARG A 121 -21.93 -13.60 -23.58
C ARG A 121 -22.59 -14.97 -23.51
N GLN A 122 -22.37 -15.71 -22.42
CA GLN A 122 -23.03 -17.01 -22.21
C GLN A 122 -24.56 -16.88 -22.18
N GLN A 123 -25.08 -15.90 -21.44
CA GLN A 123 -26.53 -15.65 -21.37
C GLN A 123 -27.09 -15.21 -22.72
N SER A 124 -26.38 -14.38 -23.48
CA SER A 124 -26.77 -13.95 -24.81
C SER A 124 -26.87 -15.15 -25.77
N HIS A 125 -25.91 -16.08 -25.73
CA HIS A 125 -25.97 -17.30 -26.54
C HIS A 125 -27.15 -18.19 -26.18
N LEU A 126 -27.43 -18.39 -24.87
CA LEU A 126 -28.59 -19.16 -24.42
C LEU A 126 -29.90 -18.53 -24.88
N HIS A 127 -30.00 -17.19 -24.81
CA HIS A 127 -31.18 -16.48 -25.26
C HIS A 127 -31.40 -16.60 -26.77
N GLN A 128 -30.35 -16.50 -27.58
CA GLN A 128 -30.43 -16.69 -29.04
C GLN A 128 -30.85 -18.11 -29.43
N ALA A 129 -30.33 -19.13 -28.72
CA ALA A 129 -30.72 -20.51 -28.94
C ALA A 129 -32.21 -20.71 -28.64
N LEU A 130 -32.68 -20.18 -27.50
CA LEU A 130 -34.08 -20.25 -27.11
C LEU A 130 -34.99 -19.52 -28.11
N ASP A 131 -34.59 -18.35 -28.59
CA ASP A 131 -35.34 -17.57 -29.60
C ASP A 131 -35.48 -18.36 -30.91
N THR A 132 -34.40 -19.04 -31.33
CA THR A 132 -34.41 -19.92 -32.51
C THR A 132 -35.36 -21.11 -32.31
N ASP A 133 -35.31 -21.77 -31.14
CA ASP A 133 -36.19 -22.90 -30.82
C ASP A 133 -37.67 -22.48 -30.82
N VAL A 134 -37.98 -21.31 -30.24
CA VAL A 134 -39.34 -20.75 -30.23
C VAL A 134 -39.80 -20.43 -31.65
N SER A 135 -38.96 -19.79 -32.47
CA SER A 135 -39.29 -19.51 -33.86
C SER A 135 -39.57 -20.79 -34.65
N ASN A 136 -38.77 -21.83 -34.45
CA ASN A 136 -38.96 -23.13 -35.12
C ASN A 136 -40.28 -23.79 -34.68
N MET A 137 -40.64 -23.73 -33.40
CA MET A 137 -41.93 -24.23 -32.92
C MET A 137 -43.10 -23.46 -33.52
N LEU A 138 -43.00 -22.13 -33.64
CA LEU A 138 -44.04 -21.31 -34.27
C LEU A 138 -44.22 -21.68 -35.76
N PHE A 139 -43.13 -21.83 -36.51
CA PHE A 139 -43.20 -22.26 -37.91
C PHE A 139 -43.84 -23.64 -38.08
N ALA A 140 -43.48 -24.60 -37.22
CA ALA A 140 -44.10 -25.93 -37.24
C ALA A 140 -45.60 -25.88 -36.95
N LEU A 141 -46.04 -25.03 -36.01
CA LEU A 141 -47.46 -24.82 -35.74
C LEU A 141 -48.17 -24.14 -36.92
N GLU A 142 -47.53 -23.17 -37.58
CA GLU A 142 -48.07 -22.52 -38.78
C GLU A 142 -48.23 -23.52 -39.94
N GLU A 143 -47.24 -24.40 -40.16
CA GLU A 143 -47.30 -25.48 -41.15
C GLU A 143 -48.41 -26.49 -40.83
N GLU A 144 -48.52 -26.91 -39.58
CA GLU A 144 -49.60 -27.81 -39.14
C GLU A 144 -50.99 -27.18 -39.34
N ILE A 145 -51.14 -25.87 -39.07
CA ILE A 145 -52.38 -25.16 -39.34
C ILE A 145 -52.64 -25.07 -40.85
N ALA A 146 -51.61 -24.79 -41.65
CA ALA A 146 -51.72 -24.75 -43.10
C ALA A 146 -52.26 -26.08 -43.65
N ASP A 147 -51.63 -27.19 -43.24
CA ASP A 147 -52.00 -28.53 -43.68
C ASP A 147 -53.39 -28.95 -43.17
N ASN A 148 -53.76 -28.65 -41.94
CA ASN A 148 -55.03 -29.16 -41.39
C ASN A 148 -56.25 -28.28 -41.71
N PHE A 149 -56.08 -26.96 -41.91
CA PHE A 149 -57.20 -26.04 -42.07
C PHE A 149 -57.39 -25.52 -43.51
N PHE A 150 -56.33 -25.45 -44.33
CA PHE A 150 -56.49 -25.03 -45.74
C PHE A 150 -56.79 -26.19 -46.70
N LEU A 151 -56.77 -27.44 -46.24
CA LEU A 151 -57.31 -28.61 -46.94
C LEU A 151 -58.87 -28.63 -47.01
N GLY A 152 -59.52 -27.52 -46.63
CA GLY A 152 -60.98 -27.34 -46.63
C GLY A 152 -61.56 -26.50 -47.77
N HIS A 153 -60.79 -26.14 -48.82
CA HIS A 153 -61.33 -25.50 -50.03
C HIS A 153 -61.00 -26.25 -51.31
#